data_AF-A0AAW6LU19-F1
#
_entry.id   AF-A0AAW6LU19-F1
#
_cell.length_a   1.000
_cell.length_b   1.000
_cell.length_c   1.000
_cell.angle_alpha   90.00
_cell.angle_beta   90.00
_cell.angle_gamma   90.00
#
_symmetry.space_group_name_H-M   'P 1'
#
loop_
_entity.id
_entity.type
_entity.pdbx_description
1 polymer ?
#
loop_
_entity_poly.entity_id
_entity_poly.type
_entity_poly.pdbx_seq_one_letter_code
_entity_poly.pdbx_strand_id
1 'polypeptide(L)'
;MAALDEYLWTSNRVPLSGGARVDPARIPVEGDGSGDLDNLRYGSYVDANRDSRLPVAVGVPSIAVIVLCGWVWAEVGRDDLLTTVAVVIPMVIALGAMLAVTRRPSPRLGIQISATEVMLGRWPDRTYRFPRSAVTQVKMSNGPWVGSSTAARPSHDFRKPSHYYLQITVRSGDIFCVAADPIDNPVTDRIVRELKRTAAPLALEPAPSSSDGAEPKQTPPVPMPKDQPNRAPKPPPPGDLAAPSSEEKLWEAATVKHDEILLAYLPYETEPLILMRYPALTDITHPATARFHEAMEESTALRTETMPSDASFAAAYRDAVRRLSVAWAAAERAAKGEGTTYLDPVDRRKIEQAAKLLRHAEGAESPPERAAYLRQVKSIMDELVDNGAIHAPLKIVEAIEAATTRAIEAAAQR
;
A
#
# COMPACT_ATOMS: atom_id res chain seq x y z
N MET A 1 -13.68 -22.99 -50.51
CA MET A 1 -15.16 -22.95 -50.44
C MET A 1 -15.68 -24.37 -50.24
N ALA A 2 -15.71 -24.82 -48.99
CA ALA A 2 -16.38 -26.04 -48.60
C ALA A 2 -17.22 -25.69 -47.36
N ALA A 3 -18.53 -25.64 -47.56
CA ALA A 3 -19.53 -25.64 -46.51
C ALA A 3 -20.07 -27.06 -46.42
N LEU A 4 -20.35 -27.56 -45.21
CA LEU A 4 -21.53 -28.35 -44.94
C LEU A 4 -21.79 -28.40 -43.43
N ASP A 5 -22.95 -27.86 -43.06
CA ASP A 5 -23.68 -28.19 -41.85
C ASP A 5 -24.07 -29.68 -41.85
N GLU A 6 -24.01 -30.34 -40.69
CA GLU A 6 -24.98 -31.39 -40.37
C GLU A 6 -25.17 -31.56 -38.84
N TYR A 7 -26.31 -31.02 -38.40
CA TYR A 7 -27.31 -31.53 -37.45
C TYR A 7 -27.04 -32.78 -36.59
N LEU A 8 -27.60 -32.73 -35.36
CA LEU A 8 -28.32 -33.75 -34.56
C LEU A 8 -27.93 -33.64 -33.06
N TRP A 9 -28.77 -33.66 -32.03
CA TRP A 9 -30.23 -33.73 -31.85
C TRP A 9 -30.50 -33.43 -30.34
N THR A 10 -31.55 -32.65 -30.06
CA THR A 10 -32.36 -32.37 -28.84
C THR A 10 -31.92 -32.65 -27.40
N SER A 11 -32.40 -31.80 -26.48
CA SER A 11 -33.35 -32.24 -25.43
C SER A 11 -33.97 -31.04 -24.67
N ASN A 12 -35.30 -30.97 -24.71
CA ASN A 12 -36.28 -30.44 -23.74
C ASN A 12 -36.07 -29.07 -23.04
N ARG A 13 -36.95 -28.13 -23.40
CA ARG A 13 -37.41 -27.06 -22.50
C ARG A 13 -38.48 -27.60 -21.54
N VAL A 14 -38.31 -27.35 -20.25
CA VAL A 14 -39.39 -27.20 -19.27
C VAL A 14 -39.29 -25.77 -18.73
N PRO A 15 -40.39 -24.98 -18.67
CA PRO A 15 -40.35 -23.63 -18.12
C PRO A 15 -40.59 -23.69 -16.61
N LEU A 16 -39.58 -23.38 -15.79
CA LEU A 16 -39.79 -23.05 -14.38
C LEU A 16 -39.84 -21.53 -14.25
N SER A 17 -41.07 -21.06 -14.09
CA SER A 17 -41.43 -19.72 -13.64
C SER A 17 -40.85 -19.47 -12.25
N GLY A 18 -40.15 -18.34 -12.08
CA GLY A 18 -39.50 -17.99 -10.82
C GLY A 18 -38.34 -17.04 -11.05
N GLY A 19 -38.61 -15.88 -11.63
CA GLY A 19 -37.60 -14.85 -11.90
C GLY A 19 -37.03 -14.24 -10.62
N ALA A 20 -36.00 -14.86 -10.06
CA ALA A 20 -34.99 -14.12 -9.30
C ALA A 20 -33.97 -13.63 -10.33
N ARG A 21 -34.03 -12.34 -10.69
CA ARG A 21 -32.89 -11.67 -11.32
C ARG A 21 -31.70 -11.82 -10.37
N VAL A 22 -30.81 -12.75 -10.67
CA VAL A 22 -29.50 -12.84 -10.02
C VAL A 22 -28.70 -11.66 -10.54
N ASP A 23 -28.56 -10.66 -9.67
CA ASP A 23 -27.77 -9.47 -9.91
C ASP A 23 -26.29 -9.88 -10.10
N PRO A 24 -25.65 -9.59 -11.25
CA PRO A 24 -24.27 -9.99 -11.53
C PRO A 24 -23.26 -9.40 -10.53
N ALA A 25 -23.66 -8.39 -9.73
CA ALA A 25 -22.85 -7.86 -8.63
C ALA A 25 -22.73 -8.82 -7.42
N ARG A 26 -23.37 -10.00 -7.42
CA ARG A 26 -23.41 -10.89 -6.24
C ARG A 26 -22.41 -12.04 -6.26
N ILE A 27 -21.71 -12.28 -7.36
CA ILE A 27 -20.85 -13.46 -7.54
C ILE A 27 -19.39 -13.00 -7.72
N PRO A 28 -18.41 -13.62 -7.04
CA PRO A 28 -16.99 -13.37 -7.31
C PRO A 28 -16.64 -13.66 -8.77
N VAL A 29 -16.06 -12.68 -9.47
CA VAL A 29 -15.62 -12.84 -10.86
C VAL A 29 -14.12 -13.15 -10.88
N GLU A 30 -13.74 -14.26 -11.51
CA GLU A 30 -12.33 -14.61 -11.76
C GLU A 30 -11.78 -13.71 -12.88
N GLY A 31 -10.64 -13.06 -12.62
CA GLY A 31 -9.95 -12.16 -13.54
C GLY A 31 -8.46 -12.49 -13.65
N ASP A 32 -7.86 -12.11 -14.78
CA ASP A 32 -6.47 -12.36 -15.16
C ASP A 32 -5.45 -11.38 -14.56
N GLY A 33 -5.85 -10.64 -13.51
CA GLY A 33 -4.98 -9.70 -12.80
C GLY A 33 -4.60 -8.45 -13.59
N SER A 34 -5.12 -8.24 -14.81
CA SER A 34 -4.83 -7.10 -15.69
C SER A 34 -5.64 -5.83 -15.41
N GLY A 35 -6.51 -5.86 -14.40
CA GLY A 35 -7.35 -4.72 -14.01
C GLY A 35 -6.52 -3.55 -13.46
N ASP A 36 -6.98 -2.33 -13.73
CA ASP A 36 -6.41 -1.05 -13.29
C ASP A 36 -6.04 -1.06 -11.80
N LEU A 37 -4.76 -1.34 -11.53
CA LEU A 37 -4.17 -1.46 -10.20
C LEU A 37 -4.04 -0.08 -9.51
N ASP A 38 -4.14 1.01 -10.28
CA ASP A 38 -3.83 2.37 -9.83
C ASP A 38 -5.04 3.06 -9.13
N ASN A 39 -6.24 2.48 -9.24
CA ASN A 39 -7.47 2.99 -8.63
C ASN A 39 -7.85 2.29 -7.30
N LEU A 40 -6.97 1.45 -6.75
CA LEU A 40 -7.21 0.69 -5.52
C LEU A 40 -6.49 1.34 -4.33
N ARG A 41 -7.25 1.66 -3.28
CA ARG A 41 -6.84 2.56 -2.18
C ARG A 41 -5.81 1.95 -1.24
N TYR A 42 -5.84 0.62 -1.05
CA TYR A 42 -4.90 -0.11 -0.18
C TYR A 42 -4.63 -1.50 -0.74
N GLY A 43 -3.36 -1.91 -0.78
CA GLY A 43 -2.94 -3.26 -1.18
C GLY A 43 -1.89 -3.84 -0.23
N SER A 44 -2.09 -5.09 0.19
CA SER A 44 -1.13 -5.88 0.96
C SER A 44 -0.76 -7.15 0.19
N TYR A 45 0.54 -7.43 0.09
CA TYR A 45 1.07 -8.52 -0.72
C TYR A 45 2.13 -9.32 0.02
N VAL A 46 2.17 -10.61 -0.27
CA VAL A 46 3.15 -11.59 0.16
C VAL A 46 3.72 -12.24 -1.10
N ASP A 47 5.05 -12.38 -1.21
CA ASP A 47 5.66 -13.07 -2.35
C ASP A 47 5.11 -14.51 -2.46
N ALA A 48 4.61 -14.90 -3.62
CA ALA A 48 4.02 -16.23 -3.82
C ALA A 48 5.07 -17.34 -3.89
N ASN A 49 6.35 -16.99 -4.11
CA ASN A 49 7.40 -17.98 -4.31
C ASN A 49 8.00 -18.42 -2.96
N ARG A 50 8.06 -19.73 -2.70
CA ARG A 50 8.76 -20.31 -1.53
C ARG A 50 10.16 -20.82 -1.86
N ASP A 51 10.57 -20.91 -3.12
CA ASP A 51 11.85 -21.50 -3.47
C ASP A 51 12.76 -20.50 -4.20
N SER A 52 13.61 -19.83 -3.42
CA SER A 52 14.78 -19.06 -3.87
C SER A 52 15.84 -19.94 -4.57
N ARG A 53 15.48 -21.13 -5.07
CA ARG A 53 16.41 -22.10 -5.67
C ARG A 53 16.31 -22.25 -7.18
N LEU A 54 15.43 -21.51 -7.88
CA LEU A 54 15.28 -21.66 -9.33
C LEU A 54 15.15 -20.32 -10.10
N PRO A 55 16.21 -19.49 -10.13
CA PRO A 55 16.62 -18.85 -11.38
C PRO A 55 17.80 -19.58 -12.04
N VAL A 56 18.21 -20.72 -11.47
CA VAL A 56 19.40 -21.47 -11.92
C VAL A 56 19.17 -22.16 -13.27
N ALA A 57 17.95 -22.64 -13.55
CA ALA A 57 17.71 -23.47 -14.74
C ALA A 57 17.83 -22.71 -16.08
N VAL A 58 17.68 -21.39 -16.10
CA VAL A 58 17.81 -20.57 -17.34
C VAL A 58 19.06 -19.66 -17.31
N GLY A 59 19.51 -19.25 -16.12
CA GLY A 59 20.71 -18.41 -15.98
C GLY A 59 22.01 -19.15 -16.28
N VAL A 60 22.17 -20.39 -15.81
CA VAL A 60 23.41 -21.18 -15.99
C VAL A 60 23.76 -21.47 -17.45
N PRO A 61 22.82 -21.95 -18.31
CA PRO A 61 23.15 -22.17 -19.72
C PRO A 61 23.43 -20.87 -20.47
N SER A 62 22.75 -19.77 -20.12
CA SER A 62 22.96 -18.46 -20.75
C SER A 62 24.33 -17.87 -20.40
N ILE A 63 24.77 -18.00 -19.14
CA ILE A 63 26.11 -17.58 -18.69
C ILE A 63 27.18 -18.44 -19.35
N ALA A 64 26.98 -19.76 -19.44
CA ALA A 64 27.92 -20.65 -20.10
C ALA A 64 28.10 -20.30 -21.59
N VAL A 65 27.01 -19.97 -22.30
CA VAL A 65 27.07 -19.52 -23.71
C VAL A 65 27.81 -18.19 -23.84
N ILE A 66 27.56 -17.20 -22.96
CA ILE A 66 28.26 -15.91 -22.98
C ILE A 66 29.76 -16.09 -22.71
N VAL A 67 30.13 -16.92 -21.73
CA VAL A 67 31.53 -17.20 -21.40
C VAL A 67 32.22 -17.96 -22.53
N LEU A 68 31.58 -18.98 -23.11
CA LEU A 68 32.12 -19.74 -24.24
C LEU A 68 32.31 -18.86 -25.47
N CYS A 69 31.33 -17.99 -25.77
CA CYS A 69 31.40 -17.01 -26.85
C CYS A 69 32.54 -16.00 -26.64
N GLY A 70 32.71 -15.48 -25.42
CA GLY A 70 33.81 -14.59 -25.07
C GLY A 70 35.19 -15.27 -25.17
N TRP A 71 35.27 -16.55 -24.83
CA TRP A 71 36.51 -17.33 -24.93
C TRP A 71 36.89 -17.61 -26.39
N VAL A 72 35.93 -18.01 -27.23
CA VAL A 72 36.13 -18.17 -28.69
C VAL A 72 36.53 -16.84 -29.35
N TRP A 73 35.98 -15.72 -28.89
CA TRP A 73 36.35 -14.38 -29.36
C TRP A 73 37.82 -14.04 -29.08
N ALA A 74 38.35 -14.46 -27.94
CA ALA A 74 39.72 -14.19 -27.54
C ALA A 74 40.74 -15.02 -28.34
N GLU A 75 40.37 -16.24 -28.75
CA GLU A 75 41.30 -17.20 -29.37
C GLU A 75 41.36 -17.08 -30.90
N VAL A 76 40.24 -16.75 -31.57
CA VAL A 76 40.13 -16.84 -33.04
C VAL A 76 40.50 -15.53 -33.78
N GLY A 77 40.60 -14.40 -33.07
CA GLY A 77 40.94 -13.11 -33.69
C GLY A 77 39.79 -12.50 -34.52
N ARG A 78 39.84 -11.19 -34.78
CA ARG A 78 38.71 -10.38 -35.30
C ARG A 78 38.60 -10.30 -36.83
N ASP A 79 39.30 -11.17 -37.55
CA ASP A 79 39.60 -10.91 -38.96
C ASP A 79 38.58 -11.51 -39.94
N ASP A 80 37.56 -12.23 -39.44
CA ASP A 80 36.48 -12.79 -40.26
C ASP A 80 35.09 -12.31 -39.77
N LEU A 81 34.28 -11.84 -40.73
CA LEU A 81 32.93 -11.35 -40.49
C LEU A 81 32.00 -12.50 -40.08
N LEU A 82 32.20 -13.69 -40.67
CA LEU A 82 31.34 -14.85 -40.42
C LEU A 82 31.52 -15.39 -38.99
N THR A 83 32.75 -15.43 -38.48
CA THR A 83 33.02 -15.81 -37.09
C THR A 83 32.48 -14.78 -36.10
N THR A 84 32.62 -13.49 -36.39
CA THR A 84 32.06 -12.41 -35.55
C THR A 84 30.54 -12.54 -35.42
N VAL A 85 29.83 -12.73 -36.54
CA VAL A 85 28.36 -12.88 -36.55
C VAL A 85 27.93 -14.15 -35.82
N ALA A 86 28.66 -15.26 -35.99
CA ALA A 86 28.36 -16.53 -35.34
C ALA A 86 28.48 -16.49 -33.80
N VAL A 87 29.29 -15.58 -33.25
CA VAL A 87 29.50 -15.44 -31.80
C VAL A 87 28.60 -14.35 -31.17
N VAL A 88 28.38 -13.21 -31.85
CA VAL A 88 27.55 -12.11 -31.31
C VAL A 88 26.09 -12.51 -31.21
N ILE A 89 25.51 -13.13 -32.25
CA ILE A 89 24.08 -13.45 -32.30
C ILE A 89 23.63 -14.32 -31.10
N PRO A 90 24.26 -15.46 -30.79
CA PRO A 90 23.85 -16.27 -29.64
C PRO A 90 24.08 -15.55 -28.31
N MET A 91 25.13 -14.72 -28.20
CA MET A 91 25.39 -13.92 -27.00
C MET A 91 24.28 -12.89 -26.74
N VAL A 92 23.82 -12.19 -27.79
CA VAL A 92 22.72 -11.22 -27.69
C VAL A 92 21.39 -11.91 -27.39
N ILE A 93 21.12 -13.07 -28.00
CA ILE A 93 19.91 -13.86 -27.70
C ILE A 93 19.93 -14.35 -26.25
N ALA A 94 21.06 -14.87 -25.76
CA ALA A 94 21.22 -15.32 -24.39
C ALA A 94 21.08 -14.17 -23.37
N LEU A 95 21.68 -13.00 -23.66
CA LEU A 95 21.54 -11.81 -22.84
C LEU A 95 20.09 -11.28 -22.84
N GLY A 96 19.42 -11.29 -24.00
CA GLY A 96 18.02 -10.94 -24.13
C GLY A 96 17.09 -11.86 -23.35
N ALA A 97 17.33 -13.18 -23.40
CA ALA A 97 16.60 -14.16 -22.61
C ALA A 97 16.82 -13.96 -21.10
N MET A 98 18.05 -13.67 -20.68
CA MET A 98 18.39 -13.39 -19.28
C MET A 98 17.72 -12.11 -18.78
N LEU A 99 17.72 -11.03 -19.59
CA LEU A 99 17.02 -9.79 -19.27
C LEU A 99 15.50 -9.99 -19.25
N ALA A 100 14.94 -10.82 -20.13
CA ALA A 100 13.52 -11.13 -20.14
C ALA A 100 13.08 -11.93 -18.90
N VAL A 101 13.94 -12.83 -18.38
CA VAL A 101 13.66 -13.59 -17.14
C VAL A 101 13.78 -12.71 -15.90
N THR A 102 14.82 -11.86 -15.82
CA THR A 102 15.02 -10.96 -14.68
C THR A 102 14.00 -9.83 -14.58
N ARG A 103 13.35 -9.48 -15.70
CA ARG A 103 12.27 -8.46 -15.74
C ARG A 103 10.87 -9.01 -15.50
N ARG A 104 10.66 -10.32 -15.32
CA ARG A 104 9.31 -10.84 -15.03
C ARG A 104 8.89 -10.45 -13.60
N PRO A 105 7.73 -9.81 -13.41
CA PRO A 105 7.24 -9.51 -12.06
C PRO A 105 7.02 -10.82 -11.30
N SER A 106 7.58 -10.93 -10.08
CA SER A 106 7.36 -12.08 -9.22
C SER A 106 5.87 -12.25 -8.93
N PRO A 107 5.32 -13.47 -8.98
CA PRO A 107 3.93 -13.69 -8.62
C PRO A 107 3.71 -13.29 -7.16
N ARG A 108 2.66 -12.52 -6.89
CA ARG A 108 2.34 -11.99 -5.55
C ARG A 108 1.00 -12.53 -5.09
N LEU A 109 0.92 -13.03 -3.86
CA LEU A 109 -0.35 -13.34 -3.19
C LEU A 109 -0.76 -12.11 -2.39
N GLY A 110 -2.03 -11.78 -2.32
CA GLY A 110 -2.42 -10.59 -1.57
C GLY A 110 -3.88 -10.21 -1.67
N ILE A 111 -4.17 -9.04 -1.11
CA ILE A 111 -5.49 -8.44 -1.12
C ILE A 111 -5.38 -6.95 -1.36
N GLN A 112 -6.25 -6.43 -2.22
CA GLN A 112 -6.44 -5.03 -2.49
C GLN A 112 -7.89 -4.64 -2.24
N ILE A 113 -8.10 -3.45 -1.71
CA ILE A 113 -9.43 -2.90 -1.45
C ILE A 113 -9.58 -1.51 -2.04
N SER A 114 -10.77 -1.25 -2.57
CA SER A 114 -11.28 0.06 -2.97
C SER A 114 -12.37 0.53 -2.01
N ALA A 115 -12.95 1.69 -2.30
CA ALA A 115 -14.17 2.16 -1.65
C ALA A 115 -15.35 1.20 -1.85
N THR A 116 -15.45 0.58 -3.04
CA THR A 116 -16.62 -0.22 -3.45
C THR A 116 -16.31 -1.70 -3.68
N GLU A 117 -15.06 -2.08 -3.89
CA GLU A 117 -14.68 -3.41 -4.36
C GLU A 117 -13.46 -3.98 -3.63
N VAL A 118 -13.36 -5.31 -3.65
CA VAL A 118 -12.25 -6.09 -3.10
C VAL A 118 -11.69 -6.96 -4.20
N MET A 119 -10.37 -6.95 -4.34
CA MET A 119 -9.62 -7.83 -5.23
C MET A 119 -8.65 -8.68 -4.42
N LEU A 120 -8.64 -9.99 -4.64
CA LEU A 120 -7.73 -10.89 -3.93
C LEU A 120 -7.27 -12.03 -4.82
N GLY A 121 -6.11 -12.61 -4.51
CA GLY A 121 -5.64 -13.82 -5.18
C GLY A 121 -4.13 -13.82 -5.42
N ARG A 122 -3.72 -14.48 -6.50
CA ARG A 122 -2.35 -14.59 -6.98
C ARG A 122 -2.19 -13.74 -8.23
N TRP A 123 -1.54 -12.58 -8.11
CA TRP A 123 -1.20 -11.77 -9.28
C TRP A 123 0.01 -12.34 -10.00
N PRO A 124 0.05 -12.26 -11.35
CA PRO A 124 -1.06 -11.86 -12.23
C PRO A 124 -2.07 -13.01 -12.50
N ASP A 125 -1.69 -14.25 -12.24
CA ASP A 125 -2.32 -15.45 -12.81
C ASP A 125 -3.81 -15.67 -12.47
N ARG A 126 -4.23 -15.41 -11.22
CA ARG A 126 -5.57 -15.74 -10.74
C ARG A 126 -6.01 -14.78 -9.65
N THR A 127 -6.91 -13.86 -10.01
CA THR A 127 -7.50 -12.88 -9.09
C THR A 127 -9.02 -13.01 -9.05
N TYR A 128 -9.63 -12.67 -7.93
CA TYR A 128 -11.08 -12.62 -7.74
C TYR A 128 -11.48 -11.20 -7.37
N ARG A 129 -12.54 -10.70 -8.02
CA ARG A 129 -13.13 -9.38 -7.77
C ARG A 129 -14.58 -9.52 -7.32
N PHE A 130 -14.94 -8.84 -6.22
CA PHE A 130 -16.31 -8.77 -5.74
C PHE A 130 -16.55 -7.45 -4.99
N PRO A 131 -17.80 -6.97 -4.90
CA PRO A 131 -18.09 -5.73 -4.18
C PRO A 131 -17.88 -5.90 -2.67
N ARG A 132 -17.42 -4.84 -2.02
CA ARG A 132 -17.11 -4.83 -0.58
C ARG A 132 -18.35 -5.09 0.29
N SER A 133 -19.52 -4.71 -0.19
CA SER A 133 -20.83 -5.00 0.44
C SER A 133 -21.18 -6.49 0.48
N ALA A 134 -20.53 -7.30 -0.36
CA ALA A 134 -20.71 -8.75 -0.36
C ALA A 134 -19.94 -9.45 0.77
N VAL A 135 -19.03 -8.77 1.48
CA VAL A 135 -18.30 -9.37 2.61
C VAL A 135 -19.20 -9.45 3.83
N THR A 136 -19.36 -10.66 4.39
CA THR A 136 -20.19 -10.91 5.58
C THR A 136 -19.37 -11.12 6.83
N GLN A 137 -18.20 -11.73 6.72
CA GLN A 137 -17.36 -12.03 7.87
C GLN A 137 -15.89 -12.02 7.48
N VAL A 138 -15.06 -11.43 8.34
CA VAL A 138 -13.60 -11.43 8.18
C VAL A 138 -12.93 -11.88 9.46
N LYS A 139 -12.13 -12.94 9.38
CA LYS A 139 -11.36 -13.50 10.50
C LYS A 139 -9.88 -13.57 10.12
N MET A 140 -9.02 -13.04 11.00
CA MET A 140 -7.58 -13.21 10.89
C MET A 140 -7.16 -14.47 11.65
N SER A 141 -6.18 -15.21 11.13
CA SER A 141 -5.59 -16.33 11.86
C SER A 141 -4.87 -15.87 13.13
N ASN A 142 -4.94 -16.66 14.20
CA ASN A 142 -4.21 -16.41 15.45
C ASN A 142 -2.74 -16.86 15.39
N GLY A 143 -2.31 -17.49 14.29
CA GLY A 143 -0.95 -17.97 14.10
C GLY A 143 -0.62 -18.28 12.64
N PRO A 144 0.66 -18.51 12.31
CA PRO A 144 1.09 -18.86 10.97
C PRO A 144 0.53 -20.23 10.54
N TRP A 145 0.18 -20.36 9.27
CA TRP A 145 -0.40 -21.59 8.73
C TRP A 145 0.64 -22.71 8.61
N VAL A 146 0.38 -23.84 9.28
CA VAL A 146 1.28 -25.00 9.37
C VAL A 146 0.93 -26.15 8.41
N GLY A 147 0.14 -25.87 7.37
CA GLY A 147 -0.06 -26.79 6.24
C GLY A 147 -1.18 -27.82 6.39
N SER A 148 -1.87 -27.88 7.53
CA SER A 148 -3.06 -28.72 7.72
C SER A 148 -3.98 -28.05 8.73
N SER A 149 -5.17 -27.62 8.31
CA SER A 149 -6.22 -27.19 9.22
C SER A 149 -7.47 -28.02 8.97
N THR A 150 -7.98 -28.64 10.04
CA THR A 150 -9.20 -29.44 10.16
C THR A 150 -10.48 -28.60 10.04
N ALA A 151 -10.45 -27.52 9.27
CA ALA A 151 -11.61 -26.69 8.98
C ALA A 151 -12.13 -27.00 7.56
N ALA A 152 -13.44 -26.82 7.36
CA ALA A 152 -14.12 -27.02 6.08
C ALA A 152 -13.29 -26.46 4.90
N ARG A 153 -13.17 -27.23 3.80
CA ARG A 153 -12.38 -26.84 2.63
C ARG A 153 -12.84 -25.44 2.15
N PRO A 154 -11.94 -24.44 2.11
CA PRO A 154 -12.29 -23.14 1.57
C PRO A 154 -12.58 -23.26 0.06
N SER A 155 -13.50 -22.47 -0.46
CA SER A 155 -13.81 -22.43 -1.89
C SER A 155 -12.59 -22.01 -2.71
N HIS A 156 -11.79 -21.07 -2.18
CA HIS A 156 -10.57 -20.59 -2.81
C HIS A 156 -9.43 -20.44 -1.79
N ASP A 157 -8.35 -21.18 -2.01
CA ASP A 157 -7.20 -21.25 -1.09
C ASP A 157 -5.97 -20.56 -1.68
N PHE A 158 -5.57 -19.46 -1.05
CA PHE A 158 -4.36 -18.68 -1.33
C PHE A 158 -3.48 -18.56 -0.07
N ARG A 159 -3.56 -19.53 0.85
CA ARG A 159 -2.70 -19.58 2.04
C ARG A 159 -1.26 -19.93 1.67
N LYS A 160 -0.32 -19.34 2.41
CA LYS A 160 1.12 -19.63 2.29
C LYS A 160 1.63 -20.26 3.60
N PRO A 161 2.42 -21.34 3.55
CA PRO A 161 3.01 -21.93 4.75
C PRO A 161 3.85 -20.90 5.53
N SER A 162 3.82 -21.00 6.86
CA SER A 162 4.54 -20.09 7.77
C SER A 162 4.10 -18.62 7.71
N HIS A 163 2.99 -18.30 7.05
CA HIS A 163 2.41 -16.95 7.03
C HIS A 163 1.04 -16.95 7.71
N TYR A 164 0.64 -15.82 8.26
CA TYR A 164 -0.74 -15.61 8.71
C TYR A 164 -1.65 -15.58 7.49
N TYR A 165 -2.95 -15.76 7.72
CA TYR A 165 -3.93 -15.70 6.64
C TYR A 165 -5.20 -15.01 7.10
N LEU A 166 -5.83 -14.34 6.13
CA LEU A 166 -7.13 -13.70 6.26
C LEU A 166 -8.19 -14.61 5.65
N GLN A 167 -9.20 -14.96 6.44
CA GLN A 167 -10.37 -15.69 5.99
C GLN A 167 -11.53 -14.70 5.79
N ILE A 168 -12.00 -14.60 4.55
CA ILE A 168 -13.10 -13.73 4.14
C ILE A 168 -14.26 -14.61 3.67
N THR A 169 -15.41 -14.44 4.29
CA THR A 169 -16.66 -15.07 3.86
C THR A 169 -17.50 -14.05 3.12
N VAL A 170 -17.99 -14.44 1.95
CA VAL A 170 -18.82 -13.60 1.07
C VAL A 170 -20.28 -14.06 1.14
N ARG A 171 -21.24 -13.18 0.87
CA ARG A 171 -22.69 -13.47 0.87
C ARG A 171 -23.07 -14.62 -0.07
N SER A 172 -22.28 -14.89 -1.11
CA SER A 172 -22.45 -16.04 -2.01
C SER A 172 -22.24 -17.40 -1.34
N GLY A 173 -21.67 -17.41 -0.12
CA GLY A 173 -21.26 -18.62 0.59
C GLY A 173 -19.79 -18.98 0.39
N ASP A 174 -19.07 -18.26 -0.49
CA ASP A 174 -17.66 -18.52 -0.78
C ASP A 174 -16.75 -18.09 0.37
N ILE A 175 -15.76 -18.94 0.65
CA ILE A 175 -14.73 -18.70 1.65
C ILE A 175 -13.38 -18.53 0.95
N PHE A 176 -12.80 -17.35 1.08
CA PHE A 176 -11.48 -17.01 0.58
C PHE A 176 -10.47 -16.99 1.72
N CYS A 177 -9.39 -17.74 1.60
CA CYS A 177 -8.27 -17.70 2.54
C CYS A 177 -7.04 -17.14 1.83
N VAL A 178 -6.52 -15.99 2.26
CA VAL A 178 -5.41 -15.29 1.59
C VAL A 178 -4.26 -15.06 2.56
N ALA A 179 -3.02 -15.33 2.15
CA ALA A 179 -1.85 -15.03 2.94
C ALA A 179 -1.75 -13.53 3.28
N ALA A 180 -1.50 -13.22 4.54
CA ALA A 180 -1.36 -11.85 5.05
C ALA A 180 -0.21 -11.81 6.06
N ASP A 181 0.44 -10.66 6.17
CA ASP A 181 1.47 -10.42 7.19
C ASP A 181 0.99 -9.30 8.13
N PRO A 182 0.56 -9.62 9.36
CA PRO A 182 0.08 -8.64 10.32
C PRO A 182 1.18 -8.09 11.23
N ILE A 183 2.37 -8.71 11.29
CA ILE A 183 3.39 -8.33 12.28
C ILE A 183 4.19 -7.11 11.80
N ASP A 184 4.38 -6.95 10.49
CA ASP A 184 5.23 -5.89 9.91
C ASP A 184 4.53 -5.01 8.87
N ASN A 185 3.19 -5.05 8.76
CA ASN A 185 2.46 -4.30 7.72
C ASN A 185 1.19 -3.58 8.22
N PRO A 186 1.24 -2.25 8.46
CA PRO A 186 0.08 -1.46 8.92
C PRO A 186 -1.04 -1.37 7.87
N VAL A 187 -0.75 -1.66 6.60
CA VAL A 187 -1.75 -1.72 5.52
C VAL A 187 -2.65 -2.94 5.71
N THR A 188 -2.11 -4.09 6.15
CA THR A 188 -2.89 -5.30 6.45
C THR A 188 -3.93 -5.02 7.54
N ASP A 189 -3.53 -4.34 8.63
CA ASP A 189 -4.45 -3.96 9.71
C ASP A 189 -5.54 -2.99 9.27
N ARG A 190 -5.19 -2.03 8.41
CA ARG A 190 -6.17 -1.10 7.84
C ARG A 190 -7.16 -1.82 6.94
N ILE A 191 -6.70 -2.73 6.08
CA ILE A 191 -7.57 -3.56 5.22
C ILE A 191 -8.55 -4.38 6.07
N VAL A 192 -8.06 -5.04 7.11
CA VAL A 192 -8.89 -5.85 8.02
C VAL A 192 -9.94 -5.00 8.73
N ARG A 193 -9.55 -3.82 9.25
CA ARG A 193 -10.49 -2.89 9.90
C ARG A 193 -11.57 -2.40 8.94
N GLU A 194 -11.18 -2.03 7.72
CA GLU A 194 -12.12 -1.57 6.70
C GLU A 194 -13.10 -2.68 6.31
N LEU A 195 -12.63 -3.90 6.05
CA LEU A 195 -13.52 -5.01 5.73
C LEU A 195 -14.44 -5.37 6.90
N LYS A 196 -13.96 -5.31 8.16
CA LYS A 196 -14.80 -5.52 9.35
C LYS A 196 -15.87 -4.44 9.51
N ARG A 197 -15.57 -3.17 9.24
CA ARG A 197 -16.56 -2.08 9.28
C ARG A 197 -17.71 -2.31 8.31
N THR A 198 -17.42 -2.82 7.11
CA THR A 198 -18.46 -3.09 6.11
C THR A 198 -19.24 -4.37 6.38
N ALA A 199 -18.63 -5.33 7.09
CA ALA A 199 -19.28 -6.56 7.50
C ALA A 199 -20.24 -6.39 8.70
N ALA A 200 -20.09 -5.33 9.50
CA ALA A 200 -20.98 -5.06 10.62
C ALA A 200 -22.35 -4.52 10.14
N PRO A 201 -23.49 -5.11 10.56
CA PRO A 201 -24.80 -4.67 10.09
C PRO A 201 -25.15 -3.28 10.64
N LEU A 202 -25.66 -2.39 9.78
CA LEU A 202 -26.44 -1.22 10.18
C LEU A 202 -27.55 -1.69 11.13
N ALA A 203 -27.49 -1.32 12.40
CA ALA A 203 -28.57 -1.54 13.34
C ALA A 203 -28.73 -0.34 14.28
N LEU A 204 -29.98 0.13 14.34
CA LEU A 204 -30.63 0.99 15.34
C LEU A 204 -30.75 2.49 15.01
N GLU A 205 -31.75 2.82 14.19
CA GLU A 205 -32.55 4.03 14.40
C GLU A 205 -33.52 3.80 15.59
N PRO A 206 -33.73 4.78 16.48
CA PRO A 206 -34.75 4.70 17.52
C PRO A 206 -36.13 5.09 16.98
N ALA A 207 -37.12 4.20 17.21
CA ALA A 207 -38.53 4.40 16.87
C ALA A 207 -39.21 5.48 17.74
N PRO A 208 -40.27 6.14 17.23
CA PRO A 208 -40.96 7.22 17.94
C PRO A 208 -41.89 6.68 19.04
N SER A 209 -41.75 7.22 20.24
CA SER A 209 -42.66 7.01 21.36
C SER A 209 -43.98 7.74 21.13
N SER A 210 -45.06 6.97 21.12
CA SER A 210 -46.45 7.36 21.21
C SER A 210 -46.77 8.10 22.52
N SER A 211 -47.51 9.20 22.43
CA SER A 211 -48.31 9.71 23.54
C SER A 211 -49.69 10.14 23.05
N ASP A 212 -50.67 9.47 23.66
CA ASP A 212 -52.11 9.67 23.76
C ASP A 212 -52.74 11.01 23.41
N GLY A 213 -54.01 10.89 23.01
CA GLY A 213 -54.90 11.97 22.65
C GLY A 213 -55.59 12.67 23.81
N ALA A 214 -56.10 13.86 23.50
CA ALA A 214 -57.18 14.52 24.22
C ALA A 214 -57.78 15.61 23.31
N GLU A 215 -58.93 15.30 22.69
CA GLU A 215 -59.95 16.31 22.37
C GLU A 215 -60.67 16.66 23.69
N PRO A 216 -61.23 17.88 23.90
CA PRO A 216 -62.50 18.18 23.21
C PRO A 216 -62.91 19.67 23.03
N LYS A 217 -63.92 19.85 22.16
CA LYS A 217 -65.04 20.83 22.14
C LYS A 217 -65.03 21.97 21.09
N GLN A 218 -66.01 21.82 20.19
CA GLN A 218 -66.67 22.75 19.26
C GLN A 218 -67.51 23.81 20.06
N THR A 219 -68.03 24.96 19.57
CA THR A 219 -68.79 25.29 18.32
C THR A 219 -69.03 26.86 18.23
N PRO A 220 -69.77 27.49 17.26
CA PRO A 220 -69.28 28.54 16.30
C PRO A 220 -70.21 29.82 16.24
N PRO A 221 -70.56 30.55 15.12
CA PRO A 221 -70.01 30.73 13.74
C PRO A 221 -70.07 32.18 13.09
N VAL A 222 -69.58 32.29 11.82
CA VAL A 222 -69.96 33.18 10.65
C VAL A 222 -69.39 34.63 10.54
N PRO A 223 -69.16 35.24 9.32
CA PRO A 223 -69.01 34.73 7.94
C PRO A 223 -67.69 35.14 7.21
N MET A 224 -67.41 34.44 6.11
CA MET A 224 -66.47 34.85 5.04
C MET A 224 -66.99 36.06 4.22
N PRO A 225 -66.10 36.75 3.48
CA PRO A 225 -66.11 36.55 2.03
C PRO A 225 -64.70 36.44 1.37
N LYS A 226 -64.59 35.36 0.58
CA LYS A 226 -63.90 35.09 -0.70
C LYS A 226 -62.70 35.94 -1.20
N ASP A 227 -61.75 35.18 -1.74
CA ASP A 227 -60.80 35.47 -2.84
C ASP A 227 -59.38 35.99 -2.53
N GLN A 228 -58.44 35.06 -2.26
CA GLN A 228 -57.09 35.06 -2.88
C GLN A 228 -56.32 33.74 -2.60
N PRO A 229 -55.82 33.03 -3.63
CA PRO A 229 -54.89 31.92 -3.42
C PRO A 229 -53.49 32.47 -3.12
N ASN A 230 -53.16 32.62 -1.83
CA ASN A 230 -51.81 32.92 -1.40
C ASN A 230 -50.94 31.67 -1.58
N ARG A 231 -50.00 31.75 -2.52
CA ARG A 231 -48.99 30.72 -2.83
C ARG A 231 -48.08 30.57 -1.61
N ALA A 232 -48.34 29.59 -0.75
CA ALA A 232 -47.43 29.22 0.31
C ALA A 232 -46.03 28.94 -0.29
N PRO A 233 -44.95 29.47 0.31
CA PRO A 233 -43.60 29.13 -0.13
C PRO A 233 -43.40 27.63 0.04
N LYS A 234 -43.01 26.97 -1.06
CA LYS A 234 -42.65 25.55 -1.09
C LYS A 234 -41.61 25.31 0.02
N PRO A 235 -41.78 24.31 0.90
CA PRO A 235 -40.73 23.96 1.85
C PRO A 235 -39.44 23.67 1.08
N PRO A 236 -38.26 24.13 1.55
CA PRO A 236 -37.00 23.75 0.91
C PRO A 236 -36.93 22.21 0.86
N PRO A 237 -36.50 21.62 -0.26
CA PRO A 237 -36.32 20.18 -0.31
C PRO A 237 -35.39 19.76 0.86
N PRO A 238 -35.66 18.62 1.53
CA PRO A 238 -34.72 18.07 2.49
C PRO A 238 -33.37 17.96 1.79
N GLY A 239 -32.33 18.56 2.39
CA GLY A 239 -31.02 18.70 1.78
C GLY A 239 -30.53 17.36 1.25
N ASP A 240 -30.41 17.27 -0.07
CA ASP A 240 -29.58 16.25 -0.69
C ASP A 240 -28.18 16.44 -0.11
N LEU A 241 -27.72 15.45 0.66
CA LEU A 241 -26.29 15.16 0.76
C LEU A 241 -25.86 14.77 -0.66
N ALA A 242 -25.67 15.77 -1.53
CA ALA A 242 -25.24 15.59 -2.89
C ALA A 242 -23.94 14.78 -2.88
N ALA A 243 -23.88 13.72 -3.69
CA ALA A 243 -22.67 12.94 -3.82
C ALA A 243 -21.50 13.88 -4.20
N PRO A 244 -20.29 13.64 -3.66
CA PRO A 244 -19.17 14.56 -3.87
C PRO A 244 -18.90 14.72 -5.36
N SER A 245 -18.79 15.98 -5.77
CA SER A 245 -18.40 16.41 -7.10
C SER A 245 -17.05 15.80 -7.50
N SER A 246 -16.78 15.73 -8.79
CA SER A 246 -15.50 15.22 -9.29
C SER A 246 -14.31 16.02 -8.75
N GLU A 247 -14.49 17.32 -8.54
CA GLU A 247 -13.45 18.20 -7.99
C GLU A 247 -13.17 17.93 -6.52
N GLU A 248 -14.21 17.73 -5.71
CA GLU A 248 -14.07 17.33 -4.30
C GLU A 248 -13.33 15.99 -4.15
N LYS A 249 -13.62 15.03 -5.03
CA LYS A 249 -12.91 13.73 -5.05
C LYS A 249 -11.43 13.90 -5.42
N LEU A 250 -11.12 14.75 -6.39
CA LEU A 250 -9.73 15.01 -6.80
C LEU A 250 -8.94 15.76 -5.70
N TRP A 251 -9.60 16.68 -5.00
CA TRP A 251 -9.03 17.35 -3.84
C TRP A 251 -8.79 16.36 -2.69
N GLU A 252 -9.76 15.51 -2.36
CA GLU A 252 -9.62 14.47 -1.33
C GLU A 252 -8.47 13.52 -1.67
N ALA A 253 -8.37 13.10 -2.94
CA ALA A 253 -7.27 12.25 -3.40
C ALA A 253 -5.90 12.92 -3.23
N ALA A 254 -5.78 14.21 -3.52
CA ALA A 254 -4.55 14.97 -3.28
C ALA A 254 -4.22 15.08 -1.79
N THR A 255 -5.20 15.33 -0.93
CA THR A 255 -5.01 15.36 0.53
C THR A 255 -4.54 14.01 1.08
N VAL A 256 -5.17 12.92 0.65
CA VAL A 256 -4.73 11.56 1.01
C VAL A 256 -3.30 11.31 0.54
N LYS A 257 -2.97 11.73 -0.69
CA LYS A 257 -1.62 11.53 -1.22
C LYS A 257 -0.57 12.34 -0.46
N HIS A 258 -0.90 13.55 -0.06
CA HIS A 258 -0.04 14.39 0.77
C HIS A 258 0.24 13.71 2.12
N ASP A 259 -0.81 13.22 2.80
CA ASP A 259 -0.67 12.50 4.07
C ASP A 259 0.16 11.23 3.95
N GLU A 260 -0.01 10.46 2.87
CA GLU A 260 0.81 9.27 2.61
C GLU A 260 2.29 9.60 2.53
N ILE A 261 2.66 10.71 1.86
CA ILE A 261 4.06 11.11 1.71
C ILE A 261 4.63 11.58 3.04
N LEU A 262 3.89 12.40 3.80
CA LEU A 262 4.34 12.85 5.12
C LEU A 262 4.52 11.68 6.09
N LEU A 263 3.59 10.72 6.08
CA LEU A 263 3.70 9.49 6.88
C LEU A 263 4.87 8.60 6.43
N ALA A 264 5.15 8.52 5.13
CA ALA A 264 6.30 7.77 4.61
C ALA A 264 7.64 8.43 4.96
N TYR A 265 7.67 9.76 5.07
CA TYR A 265 8.86 10.52 5.47
C TYR A 265 9.11 10.51 6.99
N LEU A 266 8.06 10.36 7.80
CA LEU A 266 8.14 10.41 9.27
C LEU A 266 9.27 9.56 9.89
N PRO A 267 9.50 8.28 9.50
CA PRO A 267 10.56 7.47 10.10
C PRO A 267 11.97 8.05 9.93
N TYR A 268 12.21 8.82 8.87
CA TYR A 268 13.51 9.46 8.64
C TYR A 268 13.75 10.63 9.61
N GLU A 269 12.68 11.23 10.15
CA GLU A 269 12.76 12.28 11.17
C GLU A 269 12.72 11.78 12.61
N THR A 270 12.22 10.56 12.84
CA THR A 270 11.95 10.05 14.19
C THR A 270 12.78 8.85 14.59
N GLU A 271 13.19 8.01 13.63
CA GLU A 271 13.90 6.75 13.92
C GLU A 271 15.41 6.90 13.68
N PRO A 272 16.25 6.88 14.73
CA PRO A 272 17.69 7.11 14.59
C PRO A 272 18.37 6.08 13.68
N LEU A 273 17.94 4.81 13.71
CA LEU A 273 18.49 3.76 12.84
C LEU A 273 18.16 3.97 11.37
N ILE A 274 17.02 4.58 11.05
CA ILE A 274 16.64 4.91 9.67
C ILE A 274 17.49 6.08 9.18
N LEU A 275 17.64 7.14 9.98
CA LEU A 275 18.56 8.24 9.69
C LEU A 275 19.98 7.72 9.43
N MET A 276 20.54 6.90 10.33
CA MET A 276 21.89 6.36 10.17
C MET A 276 22.08 5.50 8.91
N ARG A 277 20.99 4.92 8.38
CA ARG A 277 21.02 4.10 7.17
C ARG A 277 20.89 4.92 5.89
N TYR A 278 20.12 6.01 5.91
CA TYR A 278 19.85 6.86 4.75
C TYR A 278 20.01 8.36 5.08
N PRO A 279 21.19 8.83 5.51
CA PRO A 279 21.29 10.17 6.09
C PRO A 279 21.20 11.30 5.04
N ALA A 280 21.32 10.99 3.74
CA ALA A 280 21.09 11.95 2.66
C ALA A 280 19.62 12.43 2.58
N LEU A 281 18.64 11.68 3.13
CA LEU A 281 17.23 12.05 3.01
C LEU A 281 16.81 13.18 3.96
N THR A 282 17.61 13.50 4.98
CA THR A 282 17.39 14.64 5.88
C THR A 282 18.36 15.79 5.62
N ASP A 283 19.30 15.59 4.69
CA ASP A 283 20.30 16.57 4.31
C ASP A 283 19.80 17.47 3.18
N ILE A 284 19.43 18.71 3.52
CA ILE A 284 18.97 19.72 2.56
C ILE A 284 20.05 20.18 1.58
N THR A 285 21.33 19.89 1.82
CA THR A 285 22.41 20.19 0.86
C THR A 285 22.39 19.20 -0.32
N HIS A 286 21.77 18.03 -0.13
CA HIS A 286 21.59 17.04 -1.18
C HIS A 286 20.51 17.50 -2.18
N PRO A 287 20.80 17.63 -3.49
CA PRO A 287 19.89 18.29 -4.44
C PRO A 287 18.51 17.65 -4.58
N ALA A 288 18.41 16.33 -4.46
CA ALA A 288 17.12 15.65 -4.54
C ALA A 288 16.28 15.91 -3.28
N THR A 289 16.94 16.01 -2.12
CA THR A 289 16.34 16.26 -0.82
C THR A 289 15.88 17.72 -0.71
N ALA A 290 16.70 18.67 -1.16
CA ALA A 290 16.32 20.08 -1.28
C ALA A 290 14.99 20.26 -2.05
N ARG A 291 14.90 19.67 -3.25
CA ARG A 291 13.68 19.72 -4.08
C ARG A 291 12.47 19.08 -3.41
N PHE A 292 12.68 18.04 -2.62
CA PHE A 292 11.61 17.42 -1.85
C PHE A 292 11.09 18.36 -0.76
N HIS A 293 11.97 19.00 0.00
CA HIS A 293 11.58 19.98 1.02
C HIS A 293 10.90 21.22 0.41
N GLU A 294 11.40 21.73 -0.71
CA GLU A 294 10.75 22.83 -1.45
C GLU A 294 9.32 22.45 -1.88
N ALA A 295 9.13 21.26 -2.45
CA ALA A 295 7.80 20.79 -2.85
C ALA A 295 6.90 20.50 -1.64
N MET A 296 7.47 20.05 -0.52
CA MET A 296 6.73 19.84 0.72
C MET A 296 6.24 21.17 1.30
N GLU A 297 7.11 22.18 1.34
CA GLU A 297 6.75 23.54 1.77
C GLU A 297 5.63 24.11 0.89
N GLU A 298 5.77 24.04 -0.44
CA GLU A 298 4.77 24.52 -1.40
C GLU A 298 3.41 23.84 -1.18
N SER A 299 3.39 22.50 -1.10
CA SER A 299 2.15 21.75 -0.90
C SER A 299 1.53 21.98 0.49
N THR A 300 2.37 22.20 1.51
CA THR A 300 1.91 22.51 2.88
C THR A 300 1.29 23.91 2.95
N ALA A 301 1.90 24.90 2.29
CA ALA A 301 1.38 26.26 2.25
C ALA A 301 0.01 26.37 1.55
N LEU A 302 -0.26 25.49 0.58
CA LEU A 302 -1.52 25.41 -0.14
C LEU A 302 -2.56 24.49 0.52
N ARG A 303 -2.22 23.85 1.65
CA ARG A 303 -3.11 22.91 2.33
C ARG A 303 -4.16 23.66 3.16
N THR A 304 -5.42 23.30 2.97
CA THR A 304 -6.57 23.78 3.75
C THR A 304 -7.31 22.61 4.39
N GLU A 305 -8.05 22.85 5.47
CA GLU A 305 -8.83 21.80 6.16
C GLU A 305 -9.98 21.26 5.30
N THR A 306 -10.60 22.15 4.53
CA THR A 306 -11.69 21.85 3.61
C THR A 306 -11.35 22.36 2.21
N MET A 307 -12.00 21.81 1.18
CA MET A 307 -11.81 22.26 -0.18
C MET A 307 -12.23 23.73 -0.32
N PRO A 308 -11.35 24.63 -0.79
CA PRO A 308 -11.72 26.02 -1.05
C PRO A 308 -12.77 26.11 -2.15
N SER A 309 -13.63 27.13 -2.07
CA SER A 309 -14.61 27.41 -3.15
C SER A 309 -13.95 27.89 -4.45
N ASP A 310 -12.69 28.32 -4.38
CA ASP A 310 -11.89 28.70 -5.55
C ASP A 310 -11.26 27.45 -6.20
N ALA A 311 -11.82 27.07 -7.36
CA ALA A 311 -11.34 25.94 -8.14
C ALA A 311 -9.88 26.08 -8.60
N SER A 312 -9.39 27.30 -8.81
CA SER A 312 -8.00 27.55 -9.21
C SER A 312 -7.02 27.25 -8.08
N PHE A 313 -7.40 27.58 -6.85
CA PHE A 313 -6.62 27.26 -5.65
C PHE A 313 -6.60 25.74 -5.41
N ALA A 314 -7.76 25.07 -5.52
CA ALA A 314 -7.84 23.61 -5.40
C ALA A 314 -7.00 22.89 -6.47
N ALA A 315 -6.93 23.44 -7.68
CA ALA A 315 -6.05 22.95 -8.73
C ALA A 315 -4.57 23.18 -8.43
N ALA A 316 -4.20 24.35 -7.91
CA ALA A 316 -2.83 24.65 -7.52
C ALA A 316 -2.32 23.69 -6.41
N TYR A 317 -3.16 23.41 -5.41
CA TYR A 317 -2.83 22.42 -4.36
C TYR A 317 -2.60 21.02 -4.95
N ARG A 318 -3.50 20.54 -5.81
CA ARG A 318 -3.35 19.25 -6.51
C ARG A 318 -2.06 19.19 -7.33
N ASP A 319 -1.70 20.29 -7.99
CA ASP A 319 -0.46 20.39 -8.76
C ASP A 319 0.79 20.33 -7.87
N ALA A 320 0.76 21.02 -6.73
CA ALA A 320 1.83 21.00 -5.73
C ALA A 320 2.00 19.60 -5.13
N VAL A 321 0.91 18.89 -4.79
CA VAL A 321 0.99 17.50 -4.29
C VAL A 321 1.57 16.55 -5.34
N ARG A 322 1.28 16.75 -6.63
CA ARG A 322 1.90 15.96 -7.69
C ARG A 322 3.41 16.21 -7.77
N ARG A 323 3.85 17.47 -7.68
CA ARG A 323 5.27 17.84 -7.62
C ARG A 323 5.94 17.21 -6.40
N LEU A 324 5.30 17.28 -5.23
CA LEU A 324 5.74 16.62 -4.01
C LEU A 324 5.92 15.11 -4.21
N SER A 325 4.95 14.43 -4.82
CA SER A 325 5.04 12.99 -5.06
C SER A 325 6.22 12.60 -5.97
N VAL A 326 6.51 13.40 -6.99
CA VAL A 326 7.67 13.16 -7.87
C VAL A 326 8.97 13.44 -7.13
N ALA A 327 9.05 14.55 -6.40
CA ALA A 327 10.23 14.94 -5.64
C ALA A 327 10.55 13.93 -4.53
N TRP A 328 9.53 13.47 -3.79
CA TRP A 328 9.66 12.41 -2.79
C TRP A 328 10.24 11.13 -3.38
N ALA A 329 9.65 10.63 -4.47
CA ALA A 329 10.12 9.40 -5.10
C ALA A 329 11.56 9.55 -5.63
N ALA A 330 11.98 10.74 -6.06
CA ALA A 330 13.35 11.02 -6.49
C ALA A 330 14.32 11.05 -5.30
N ALA A 331 13.98 11.79 -4.24
CA ALA A 331 14.78 11.90 -3.03
C ALA A 331 14.98 10.54 -2.34
N GLU A 332 13.89 9.79 -2.15
CA GLU A 332 13.97 8.48 -1.49
C GLU A 332 14.80 7.47 -2.29
N ARG A 333 14.68 7.47 -3.62
CA ARG A 333 15.50 6.61 -4.48
C ARG A 333 16.98 6.97 -4.43
N ALA A 334 17.31 8.27 -4.45
CA ALA A 334 18.68 8.74 -4.35
C ALA A 334 19.29 8.34 -3.00
N ALA A 335 18.61 8.68 -1.90
CA ALA A 335 19.07 8.36 -0.55
C ALA A 335 19.22 6.84 -0.31
N LYS A 336 18.29 6.01 -0.82
CA LYS A 336 18.41 4.55 -0.72
C LYS A 336 19.49 3.97 -1.65
N GLY A 337 19.71 4.58 -2.81
CA GLY A 337 20.72 4.18 -3.77
C GLY A 337 22.14 4.44 -3.24
N GLU A 338 22.33 5.56 -2.57
CA GLU A 338 23.60 5.96 -1.97
C GLU A 338 23.81 5.35 -0.58
N GLY A 339 22.75 5.22 0.23
CA GLY A 339 22.85 4.73 1.60
C GLY A 339 23.82 5.58 2.43
N THR A 340 24.85 4.96 2.98
CA THR A 340 25.94 5.66 3.70
C THR A 340 27.12 6.02 2.79
N THR A 341 27.09 5.66 1.51
CA THR A 341 28.21 5.88 0.57
C THR A 341 28.36 7.34 0.11
N TYR A 342 27.38 8.20 0.37
CA TYR A 342 27.50 9.64 0.12
C TYR A 342 28.43 10.34 1.14
N LEU A 343 28.69 9.72 2.30
CA LEU A 343 29.58 10.22 3.32
C LEU A 343 31.05 9.94 2.97
N ASP A 344 31.95 10.77 3.50
CA ASP A 344 33.38 10.46 3.51
C ASP A 344 33.63 9.08 4.17
N PRO A 345 34.57 8.26 3.67
CA PRO A 345 34.83 6.93 4.24
C PRO A 345 35.11 6.91 5.75
N VAL A 346 35.68 7.99 6.32
CA VAL A 346 35.91 8.11 7.77
C VAL A 346 34.58 8.25 8.50
N ASP A 347 33.73 9.18 8.07
CA ASP A 347 32.45 9.46 8.70
C ASP A 347 31.42 8.34 8.46
N ARG A 348 31.49 7.69 7.29
CA ARG A 348 30.74 6.45 7.02
C ARG A 348 31.03 5.36 8.05
N ARG A 349 32.30 5.14 8.40
CA ARG A 349 32.65 4.12 9.41
C ARG A 349 32.10 4.50 10.78
N LYS A 350 32.14 5.78 11.14
CA LYS A 350 31.58 6.29 12.41
C LYS A 350 30.08 6.07 12.48
N ILE A 351 29.32 6.44 11.43
CA ILE A 351 27.87 6.28 11.46
C ILE A 351 27.44 4.81 11.46
N GLU A 352 28.18 3.93 10.76
CA GLU A 352 27.97 2.48 10.81
C GLU A 352 28.26 1.91 12.21
N GLN A 353 29.31 2.42 12.87
CA GLN A 353 29.63 2.09 14.26
C GLN A 353 28.51 2.56 15.21
N ALA A 354 28.03 3.80 15.08
CA ALA A 354 26.90 4.30 15.87
C ALA A 354 25.66 3.43 15.70
N ALA A 355 25.31 3.06 14.46
CA ALA A 355 24.18 2.18 14.19
C ALA A 355 24.33 0.79 14.83
N LYS A 356 25.55 0.25 14.85
CA LYS A 356 25.84 -1.03 15.52
C LYS A 356 25.69 -0.91 17.04
N LEU A 357 26.25 0.15 17.64
CA LEU A 357 26.16 0.41 19.08
C LEU A 357 24.71 0.62 19.52
N LEU A 358 23.90 1.32 18.71
CA LEU A 358 22.49 1.52 19.01
C LEU A 358 21.71 0.20 19.02
N ARG A 359 21.95 -0.70 18.06
CA ARG A 359 21.39 -2.05 18.08
C ARG A 359 21.82 -2.87 19.31
N HIS A 360 23.07 -2.70 19.75
CA HIS A 360 23.54 -3.34 20.99
C HIS A 360 22.84 -2.75 22.22
N ALA A 361 22.60 -1.43 22.26
CA ALA A 361 21.85 -0.79 23.34
C ALA A 361 20.40 -1.30 23.43
N GLU A 362 19.73 -1.45 22.28
CA GLU A 362 18.36 -2.00 22.19
C GLU A 362 18.28 -3.44 22.71
N GLY A 363 19.30 -4.26 22.47
CA GLY A 363 19.38 -5.64 22.92
C GLY A 363 20.00 -5.85 24.32
N ALA A 364 20.58 -4.82 24.95
CA ALA A 364 21.29 -4.96 26.22
C ALA A 364 20.32 -5.19 27.40
N GLU A 365 20.48 -6.28 28.14
CA GLU A 365 19.70 -6.59 29.34
C GLU A 365 20.20 -5.82 30.59
N SER A 366 21.47 -5.45 30.58
CA SER A 366 22.12 -4.76 31.70
C SER A 366 22.01 -3.23 31.55
N PRO A 367 21.43 -2.50 32.52
CA PRO A 367 21.30 -1.04 32.45
C PRO A 367 22.65 -0.30 32.32
N PRO A 368 23.72 -0.64 33.06
CA PRO A 368 25.05 -0.05 32.86
C PRO A 368 25.62 -0.26 31.46
N GLU A 369 25.40 -1.44 30.87
CA GLU A 369 25.84 -1.76 29.51
C GLU A 369 25.08 -0.91 28.47
N ARG A 370 23.76 -0.84 28.60
CA ARG A 370 22.92 0.03 27.76
C ARG A 370 23.36 1.49 27.83
N ALA A 371 23.64 2.00 29.04
CA ALA A 371 24.13 3.35 29.24
C ALA A 371 25.51 3.59 28.63
N ALA A 372 26.39 2.59 28.61
CA ALA A 372 27.69 2.67 27.95
C ALA A 372 27.54 2.78 26.42
N TYR A 373 26.72 1.94 25.80
CA TYR A 373 26.47 2.00 24.36
C TYR A 373 25.82 3.32 23.94
N LEU A 374 24.77 3.78 24.64
CA LEU A 374 24.07 5.02 24.27
C LEU A 374 24.96 6.26 24.41
N ARG A 375 25.82 6.33 25.43
CA ARG A 375 26.81 7.41 25.52
C ARG A 375 27.75 7.43 24.33
N GLN A 376 28.19 6.27 23.86
CA GLN A 376 29.06 6.18 22.69
C GLN A 376 28.32 6.54 21.39
N VAL A 377 27.06 6.12 21.24
CA VAL A 377 26.20 6.54 20.12
C VAL A 377 26.07 8.07 20.11
N LYS A 378 25.73 8.68 21.24
CA LYS A 378 25.60 10.13 21.37
C LYS A 378 26.89 10.84 20.96
N SER A 379 28.03 10.42 21.53
CA SER A 379 29.33 11.03 21.21
C SER A 379 29.67 10.96 19.72
N ILE A 380 29.39 9.85 19.04
CA ILE A 380 29.65 9.71 17.61
C ILE A 380 28.69 10.59 16.80
N MET A 381 27.40 10.63 17.18
CA MET A 381 26.40 11.46 16.50
C MET A 381 26.71 12.95 16.66
N ASP A 382 27.09 13.40 17.85
CA ASP A 382 27.52 14.78 18.10
C ASP A 382 28.71 15.13 17.21
N GLU A 383 29.73 14.27 17.13
CA GLU A 383 30.91 14.48 16.28
C GLU A 383 30.55 14.61 14.79
N LEU A 384 29.63 13.76 14.30
CA LEU A 384 29.17 13.77 12.90
C LEU A 384 28.27 14.97 12.57
N VAL A 385 27.56 15.51 13.55
CA VAL A 385 26.77 16.73 13.37
C VAL A 385 27.68 17.96 13.42
N ASP A 386 28.60 18.02 14.39
CA ASP A 386 29.52 19.15 14.59
C ASP A 386 30.46 19.33 13.40
N ASN A 387 30.91 18.25 12.77
CA ASN A 387 31.74 18.31 11.57
C ASN A 387 30.94 18.52 10.26
N GLY A 388 29.61 18.57 10.34
CA GLY A 388 28.71 18.76 9.20
C GLY A 388 28.61 17.55 8.27
N ALA A 389 29.07 16.36 8.67
CA ALA A 389 28.94 15.16 7.85
C ALA A 389 27.49 14.66 7.78
N ILE A 390 26.71 14.85 8.85
CA ILE A 390 25.28 14.53 8.87
C ILE A 390 24.44 15.72 9.31
N HIS A 391 23.29 15.86 8.68
CA HIS A 391 22.26 16.80 9.08
C HIS A 391 21.14 16.03 9.80
N ALA A 392 21.33 15.84 11.11
CA ALA A 392 20.39 15.09 11.94
C ALA A 392 19.20 15.97 12.37
N PRO A 393 17.95 15.50 12.21
CA PRO A 393 16.78 16.16 12.77
C PRO A 393 16.87 16.29 14.29
N LEU A 394 16.45 17.44 14.83
CA LEU A 394 16.52 17.75 16.27
C LEU A 394 15.85 16.67 17.13
N LYS A 395 14.70 16.17 16.70
CA LYS A 395 13.94 15.11 17.38
C LYS A 395 14.77 13.84 17.61
N ILE A 396 15.66 13.47 16.66
CA ILE A 396 16.52 12.29 16.80
C ILE A 396 17.63 12.55 17.81
N VAL A 397 18.25 13.73 17.78
CA VAL A 397 19.29 14.12 18.74
C VAL A 397 18.72 14.11 20.16
N GLU A 398 17.56 14.75 20.35
CA GLU A 398 16.85 14.77 21.63
C GLU A 398 16.44 13.37 22.09
N ALA A 399 15.99 12.50 21.17
CA ALA A 399 15.62 11.13 21.50
C ALA A 399 16.82 10.30 21.99
N ILE A 400 17.98 10.43 21.34
CA ILE A 400 19.22 9.76 21.76
C ILE A 400 19.68 10.29 23.12
N GLU A 401 19.61 11.61 23.35
CA GLU A 401 19.97 12.22 24.62
C GLU A 401 19.04 11.75 25.75
N ALA A 402 17.73 11.82 25.55
CA ALA A 402 16.75 11.35 26.53
C ALA A 402 16.86 9.84 26.81
N ALA A 403 17.19 9.02 25.81
CA ALA A 403 17.48 7.61 26.01
C ALA A 403 18.75 7.40 26.84
N THR A 404 19.79 8.19 26.58
CA THR A 404 21.07 8.14 27.30
C THR A 404 20.89 8.49 28.77
N THR A 405 20.20 9.60 29.07
CA THR A 405 19.94 10.05 30.45
C THR A 405 19.16 9.00 31.24
N ARG A 406 18.06 8.48 30.66
CA ARG A 406 17.26 7.42 31.30
C ARG A 406 18.08 6.16 31.58
N ALA A 407 18.98 5.77 30.68
CA ALA A 407 19.83 4.61 30.88
C ALA A 407 20.86 4.84 32.00
N ILE A 408 21.42 6.05 32.13
CA ILE A 408 22.35 6.41 33.21
C ILE A 408 21.63 6.39 34.57
N GLU A 409 20.45 6.97 34.66
CA GLU A 409 19.64 6.96 35.89
C GLU A 409 19.30 5.52 36.32
N ALA A 410 18.88 4.67 35.38
CA ALA A 410 18.61 3.27 35.65
C ALA A 410 19.85 2.47 36.09
N ALA A 411 21.04 2.84 35.60
CA ALA A 411 22.30 2.24 36.01
C ALA A 411 22.72 2.67 37.43
N ALA A 412 22.35 3.87 37.87
CA ALA A 412 22.69 4.40 39.19
C ALA A 412 21.76 3.91 40.32
N GLN A 413 20.58 3.36 39.98
CA GLN A 413 19.60 2.85 40.94
C GLN A 413 19.82 1.38 41.36
N ARG A 414 20.86 0.72 40.83
CA ARG A 414 21.33 -0.62 41.27
C ARG A 414 22.54 -0.47 42.18
#